data_AF-A0A1A8SCU0-F1
#
_entry.id   AF-A0A1A8SCU0-F1
#
_cell.length_a   1.000
_cell.length_b   1.000
_cell.length_c   1.000
_cell.angle_alpha   90.00
_cell.angle_beta   90.00
_cell.angle_gamma   90.00
#
_symmetry.space_group_name_H-M   'P 1'
#
loop_
_entity.id
_entity.type
_entity.pdbx_description
1 polymer ?
#
loop_
_entity_poly.entity_id
_entity_poly.type
_entity_poly.pdbx_seq_one_letter_code
_entity_poly.pdbx_strand_id
1 'polypeptide(L)'
;ATLQLLEKLHKVNLKANHVEYSHFYIPDVTSLVDIQEDYLKWFLSKAEIKVGSSPSQSDFPSVNLCAFPFILNAQAKTTMLQTDAELQMQMAVSGANLHNVFMLLTLEPHLARNPYLVLHVRRNHLVSDTLRELTMYSDVDLKKPLKVIFDGEEAVDAGGVTKEFFLLLLKELM
;
A
#
# COMPACT_ATOMS: atom_id res chain seq x y z
N ALA A 1 -21.30 -19.28 2.51
CA ALA A 1 -21.44 -20.21 3.66
C ALA A 1 -20.12 -20.88 4.04
N THR A 2 -19.42 -21.57 3.12
CA THR A 2 -18.20 -22.34 3.42
C THR A 2 -17.03 -21.51 3.98
N LEU A 3 -16.63 -20.41 3.33
CA LEU A 3 -15.52 -19.57 3.82
C LEU A 3 -15.81 -18.92 5.18
N GLN A 4 -17.05 -18.55 5.45
CA GLN A 4 -17.47 -18.01 6.76
C GLN A 4 -17.38 -19.06 7.87
N LEU A 5 -17.69 -20.32 7.56
CA LEU A 5 -17.49 -21.43 8.50
C LEU A 5 -15.98 -21.63 8.75
N LEU A 6 -15.17 -21.63 7.70
CA LEU A 6 -13.73 -21.77 7.80
C LEU A 6 -13.11 -20.62 8.61
N GLU A 7 -13.61 -19.39 8.48
CA GLU A 7 -13.20 -18.24 9.29
C GLU A 7 -13.51 -18.46 10.78
N LYS A 8 -14.67 -19.04 11.12
CA LYS A 8 -14.99 -19.40 12.51
C LYS A 8 -14.03 -20.47 13.04
N LEU A 9 -13.74 -21.51 12.25
CA LEU A 9 -12.77 -22.55 12.62
C LEU A 9 -11.37 -21.95 12.82
N HIS A 10 -10.96 -21.04 11.93
CA HIS A 10 -9.71 -20.32 12.05
C HIS A 10 -9.61 -19.52 13.36
N LYS A 11 -10.66 -18.77 13.71
CA LYS A 11 -10.74 -18.00 14.97
C LYS A 11 -10.68 -18.89 16.22
N VAL A 12 -11.28 -20.08 16.19
CA VAL A 12 -11.16 -21.07 17.27
C VAL A 12 -9.73 -21.60 17.34
N ASN A 13 -9.14 -21.92 16.18
CA ASN A 13 -7.78 -22.44 16.11
C ASN A 13 -6.73 -21.46 16.65
N LEU A 14 -6.92 -20.14 16.48
CA LEU A 14 -6.03 -19.13 17.08
C LEU A 14 -5.98 -19.18 18.61
N LYS A 15 -6.97 -19.78 19.26
CA LYS A 15 -7.02 -19.96 20.72
C LYS A 15 -6.60 -21.35 21.16
N ALA A 16 -7.01 -22.37 20.39
CA ALA A 16 -6.85 -23.77 20.78
C ALA A 16 -5.58 -24.42 20.19
N ASN A 17 -4.99 -23.84 19.14
CA ASN A 17 -3.80 -24.34 18.43
C ASN A 17 -3.89 -25.83 18.05
N HIS A 18 -5.04 -26.26 17.52
CA HIS A 18 -5.26 -27.66 17.12
C HIS A 18 -4.56 -28.03 15.81
N VAL A 19 -4.43 -27.09 14.88
CA VAL A 19 -3.72 -27.27 13.61
C VAL A 19 -2.79 -26.08 13.36
N GLU A 20 -1.74 -26.28 12.57
CA GLU A 20 -0.88 -25.16 12.19
C GLU A 20 -1.61 -24.17 11.29
N TYR A 21 -1.25 -22.90 11.40
CA TYR A 21 -1.83 -21.82 10.60
C TYR A 21 -1.74 -22.08 9.08
N SER A 22 -0.63 -22.69 8.64
CA SER A 22 -0.36 -23.07 7.24
C SER A 22 -1.40 -24.00 6.64
N HIS A 23 -2.09 -24.82 7.45
CA HIS A 23 -3.10 -25.76 6.98
C HIS A 23 -4.38 -25.08 6.49
N PHE A 24 -4.57 -23.79 6.80
CA PHE A 24 -5.67 -23.01 6.25
C PHE A 24 -5.37 -22.43 4.86
N TYR A 25 -4.11 -22.47 4.41
CA TYR A 25 -3.73 -21.95 3.10
C TYR A 25 -4.32 -22.79 1.98
N ILE A 26 -4.75 -22.11 0.92
CA ILE A 26 -5.03 -22.70 -0.38
C ILE A 26 -3.72 -22.61 -1.17
N PRO A 27 -3.00 -23.72 -1.42
CA PRO A 27 -1.68 -23.69 -2.04
C PRO A 27 -1.69 -23.05 -3.43
N ASP A 28 -2.70 -23.37 -4.24
CA ASP A 28 -2.82 -22.92 -5.63
C ASP A 28 -3.73 -21.69 -5.81
N VAL A 29 -3.88 -20.87 -4.76
CA VAL A 29 -4.83 -19.75 -4.76
C VAL A 29 -4.61 -18.76 -5.91
N THR A 30 -3.35 -18.53 -6.30
CA THR A 30 -2.99 -17.64 -7.42
C THR A 30 -3.38 -18.19 -8.79
N SER A 31 -3.60 -19.50 -8.90
CA SER A 31 -4.10 -20.15 -10.12
C SER A 31 -5.63 -20.11 -10.19
N LEU A 32 -6.30 -19.93 -9.04
CA LEU A 32 -7.76 -19.92 -8.92
C LEU A 32 -8.34 -18.51 -9.06
N VAL A 33 -7.60 -17.48 -8.63
CA VAL A 33 -8.05 -16.09 -8.68
C VAL A 33 -6.89 -15.15 -8.99
N ASP A 34 -7.18 -14.10 -9.75
CA ASP A 34 -6.30 -12.94 -9.83
C ASP A 34 -6.39 -12.15 -8.51
N ILE A 35 -5.33 -12.21 -7.72
CA ILE A 35 -5.26 -11.59 -6.39
C ILE A 35 -5.38 -10.06 -6.49
N GLN A 36 -4.82 -9.44 -7.54
CA GLN A 36 -4.87 -8.00 -7.71
C GLN A 36 -6.29 -7.55 -8.03
N GLU A 37 -6.94 -8.20 -9.00
CA GLU A 37 -8.32 -7.88 -9.37
C GLU A 37 -9.31 -8.15 -8.22
N ASP A 38 -9.12 -9.27 -7.52
CA ASP A 38 -9.95 -9.62 -6.36
C ASP A 38 -9.77 -8.61 -5.22
N TYR A 39 -8.54 -8.18 -4.93
CA TYR A 39 -8.30 -7.13 -3.92
C TYR A 39 -8.99 -5.82 -4.28
N LEU A 40 -8.92 -5.39 -5.55
CA LEU A 40 -9.57 -4.14 -6.00
C LEU A 40 -11.10 -4.23 -5.90
N LYS A 41 -11.69 -5.37 -6.29
CA LYS A 41 -13.14 -5.62 -6.13
C LYS A 41 -13.55 -5.55 -4.66
N TRP A 42 -12.76 -6.16 -3.77
CA TRP A 42 -12.98 -6.10 -2.33
C TRP A 42 -12.94 -4.66 -1.80
N PHE A 43 -11.88 -3.93 -2.13
CA PHE A 43 -11.65 -2.57 -1.69
C PHE A 43 -12.78 -1.63 -2.11
N LEU A 44 -13.21 -1.70 -3.38
CA LEU A 44 -14.32 -0.90 -3.90
C LEU A 44 -15.65 -1.26 -3.23
N SER A 45 -15.90 -2.55 -2.95
CA SER A 45 -17.11 -2.98 -2.25
C SER A 45 -17.18 -2.43 -0.81
N LYS A 46 -16.03 -2.29 -0.14
CA LYS A 46 -15.89 -1.71 1.20
C LYS A 46 -16.09 -0.19 1.20
N ALA A 47 -15.70 0.49 0.14
CA ALA A 47 -15.80 1.94 0.01
C ALA A 47 -17.22 2.45 -0.30
N GLU A 48 -18.23 1.56 -0.37
CA GLU A 48 -19.60 1.85 -0.83
C GLU A 48 -19.69 2.51 -2.21
N ILE A 49 -18.59 2.48 -2.97
CA ILE A 49 -18.53 2.94 -4.36
C ILE A 49 -19.21 1.85 -5.18
N LYS A 50 -20.54 1.92 -5.29
CA LYS A 50 -21.29 1.22 -6.33
C LYS A 50 -20.88 1.83 -7.67
N VAL A 51 -19.74 1.39 -8.20
CA VAL A 51 -19.45 1.55 -9.63
C VAL A 51 -20.64 0.88 -10.32
N GLY A 52 -21.39 1.64 -11.10
CA GLY A 52 -22.59 1.16 -11.79
C GLY A 52 -22.24 0.02 -12.74
N SER A 53 -22.19 -1.20 -12.23
CA SER A 53 -22.20 -2.41 -13.03
C SER A 53 -23.66 -2.70 -13.36
N SER A 54 -23.99 -2.55 -14.65
CA SER A 54 -25.16 -3.19 -15.25
C SER A 54 -25.24 -4.64 -14.77
N PRO A 55 -26.44 -5.19 -14.53
CA PRO A 55 -26.60 -6.54 -14.02
C PRO A 55 -26.24 -7.55 -15.12
N SER A 56 -24.96 -7.87 -15.27
CA SER A 56 -24.52 -9.03 -16.04
C SER A 56 -24.77 -10.27 -15.18
N GLN A 57 -25.67 -11.10 -15.70
CA GLN A 57 -26.15 -12.36 -15.16
C GLN A 57 -24.99 -13.28 -14.75
N SER A 58 -24.73 -13.37 -13.45
CA SER A 58 -24.27 -14.59 -12.82
C SER A 58 -24.86 -14.60 -11.41
N ASP A 59 -25.81 -15.50 -11.17
CA ASP A 59 -26.67 -15.58 -9.98
C ASP A 59 -25.92 -16.01 -8.69
N PHE A 60 -24.60 -15.83 -8.64
CA PHE A 60 -23.81 -16.07 -7.45
C PHE A 60 -23.14 -14.77 -7.01
N PRO A 61 -23.30 -14.34 -5.74
CA PRO A 61 -22.49 -13.25 -5.22
C PRO A 61 -21.02 -13.65 -5.38
N SER A 62 -20.25 -12.87 -6.14
CA SER A 62 -18.84 -13.12 -6.35
C SER A 62 -18.15 -13.14 -4.99
N VAL A 63 -17.69 -14.32 -4.58
CA VAL A 63 -17.01 -14.50 -3.31
C VAL A 63 -15.62 -13.91 -3.46
N ASN A 64 -15.32 -12.92 -2.63
CA ASN A 64 -14.01 -12.29 -2.60
C ASN A 64 -13.07 -13.04 -1.64
N LEU A 65 -11.96 -13.57 -2.15
CA LEU A 65 -11.01 -14.34 -1.35
C LEU A 65 -10.10 -13.44 -0.51
N CYS A 66 -9.81 -12.22 -0.99
CA CYS A 66 -9.05 -11.21 -0.24
C CYS A 66 -9.77 -10.77 1.04
N ALA A 67 -11.09 -10.94 1.12
CA ALA A 67 -11.87 -10.77 2.36
C ALA A 67 -11.52 -11.79 3.46
N PHE A 68 -10.82 -12.88 3.12
CA PHE A 68 -10.42 -13.95 4.03
C PHE A 68 -8.90 -14.20 3.99
N PRO A 69 -8.03 -13.27 4.44
CA PRO A 69 -6.58 -13.35 4.26
C PRO A 69 -5.91 -14.60 4.86
N PHE A 70 -6.59 -15.31 5.76
CA PHE A 70 -6.06 -16.51 6.40
C PHE A 70 -5.93 -17.71 5.44
N ILE A 71 -6.64 -17.70 4.30
CA ILE A 71 -6.53 -18.73 3.27
C ILE A 71 -5.43 -18.44 2.24
N LEU A 72 -4.89 -17.22 2.24
CA LEU A 72 -3.89 -16.80 1.27
C LEU A 72 -2.50 -17.28 1.71
N ASN A 73 -1.81 -17.97 0.80
CA ASN A 73 -0.41 -18.33 0.99
C ASN A 73 0.51 -17.09 1.00
N ALA A 74 1.80 -17.27 1.27
CA ALA A 74 2.75 -16.16 1.37
C ALA A 74 2.84 -15.34 0.07
N GLN A 75 2.87 -16.01 -1.10
CA GLN A 75 2.95 -15.33 -2.39
C GLN A 75 1.72 -14.46 -2.65
N ALA A 76 0.51 -14.99 -2.44
CA ALA A 76 -0.74 -14.26 -2.61
C ALA A 76 -0.83 -13.07 -1.65
N LYS A 77 -0.42 -13.23 -0.38
CA LYS A 77 -0.35 -12.11 0.57
C LYS A 77 0.61 -11.03 0.12
N THR A 78 1.77 -11.38 -0.42
CA THR A 78 2.72 -10.42 -0.97
C THR A 78 2.08 -9.63 -2.11
N THR A 79 1.44 -10.30 -3.07
CA THR A 79 0.74 -9.63 -4.18
C THR A 79 -0.37 -8.71 -3.70
N MET A 80 -1.17 -9.16 -2.73
CA MET A 80 -2.24 -8.36 -2.13
C MET A 80 -1.70 -7.10 -1.44
N LEU A 81 -0.63 -7.23 -0.64
CA LEU A 81 0.01 -6.10 0.05
C LEU A 81 0.69 -5.13 -0.91
N GLN A 82 1.31 -5.63 -1.98
CA GLN A 82 1.89 -4.78 -3.04
C GLN A 82 0.80 -4.00 -3.76
N THR A 83 -0.31 -4.66 -4.09
CA THR A 83 -1.46 -4.00 -4.73
C THR A 83 -2.03 -2.91 -3.82
N ASP A 84 -2.19 -3.17 -2.52
CA ASP A 84 -2.65 -2.14 -1.58
C ASP A 84 -1.68 -0.97 -1.48
N ALA A 85 -0.38 -1.24 -1.36
CA ALA A 85 0.65 -0.20 -1.27
C ALA A 85 0.65 0.70 -2.53
N GLU A 86 0.57 0.11 -3.72
CA GLU A 86 0.47 0.85 -4.98
C GLU A 86 -0.80 1.68 -5.05
N LEU A 87 -1.95 1.12 -4.65
CA LEU A 87 -3.22 1.82 -4.63
C LEU A 87 -3.19 3.02 -3.67
N GLN A 88 -2.71 2.83 -2.44
CA GLN A 88 -2.59 3.88 -1.43
C GLN A 88 -1.64 4.99 -1.90
N MET A 89 -0.54 4.64 -2.56
CA MET A 89 0.39 5.59 -3.14
C MET A 89 -0.27 6.42 -4.26
N GLN A 90 -0.97 5.76 -5.19
CA GLN A 90 -1.71 6.44 -6.26
C GLN A 90 -2.77 7.39 -5.70
N MET A 91 -3.50 6.98 -4.66
CA MET A 91 -4.49 7.84 -4.00
C MET A 91 -3.84 9.07 -3.36
N ALA A 92 -2.69 8.92 -2.69
CA ALA A 92 -1.96 10.04 -2.09
C ALA A 92 -1.42 11.03 -3.14
N VAL A 93 -0.88 10.51 -4.25
CA VAL A 93 -0.41 11.33 -5.39
C VAL A 93 -1.58 12.04 -6.06
N SER A 94 -2.68 11.32 -6.33
CA SER A 94 -3.89 11.88 -6.93
C SER A 94 -4.48 12.99 -6.06
N GLY A 95 -4.54 12.80 -4.75
CA GLY A 95 -4.97 13.83 -3.81
C GLY A 95 -4.12 15.11 -3.88
N ALA A 96 -2.79 14.97 -3.95
CA ALA A 96 -1.89 16.11 -4.12
C ALA A 96 -2.08 16.82 -5.48
N ASN A 97 -2.25 16.05 -6.56
CA ASN A 97 -2.48 16.59 -7.89
C ASN A 97 -3.81 17.34 -7.98
N LEU A 98 -4.90 16.78 -7.44
CA LEU A 98 -6.20 17.46 -7.39
C LEU A 98 -6.14 18.75 -6.58
N HIS A 99 -5.46 18.73 -5.43
CA HIS A 99 -5.19 19.94 -4.65
C HIS A 99 -4.45 20.99 -5.49
N ASN A 100 -3.40 20.60 -6.22
CA ASN A 100 -2.64 21.52 -7.05
C ASN A 100 -3.46 22.13 -8.19
N VAL A 101 -4.31 21.33 -8.84
CA VAL A 101 -5.26 21.82 -9.85
C VAL A 101 -6.21 22.83 -9.23
N PHE A 102 -6.74 22.53 -8.04
CA PHE A 102 -7.60 23.47 -7.31
C PHE A 102 -6.88 24.80 -7.01
N MET A 103 -5.65 24.75 -6.45
CA MET A 103 -4.87 25.96 -6.16
C MET A 103 -4.56 26.78 -7.42
N LEU A 104 -4.35 26.12 -8.57
CA LEU A 104 -4.17 26.81 -9.83
C LEU A 104 -5.46 27.55 -10.25
N LEU A 105 -6.62 26.93 -10.08
CA LEU A 105 -7.92 27.53 -10.39
C LEU A 105 -8.29 28.68 -9.44
N THR A 106 -7.86 28.64 -8.18
CA THR A 106 -8.05 29.74 -7.21
C THR A 106 -6.98 30.84 -7.30
N LEU A 107 -6.04 30.72 -8.25
CA LEU A 107 -4.92 31.65 -8.46
C LEU A 107 -3.95 31.74 -7.25
N GLU A 108 -3.80 30.65 -6.51
CA GLU A 108 -2.89 30.52 -5.36
C GLU A 108 -1.83 29.42 -5.57
N PRO A 109 -1.06 29.44 -6.68
CA PRO A 109 -0.15 28.34 -7.03
C PRO A 109 0.97 28.12 -6.01
N HIS A 110 1.23 29.09 -5.13
CA HIS A 110 2.23 29.02 -4.06
C HIS A 110 1.84 28.04 -2.93
N LEU A 111 0.57 27.63 -2.84
CA LEU A 111 0.09 26.63 -1.88
C LEU A 111 0.03 25.21 -2.46
N ALA A 112 0.62 25.00 -3.64
CA ALA A 112 0.74 23.69 -4.25
C ALA A 112 1.57 22.74 -3.37
N ARG A 113 1.16 21.48 -3.33
CA ARG A 113 1.80 20.40 -2.61
C ARG A 113 2.65 19.56 -3.55
N ASN A 114 3.78 19.07 -3.05
CA ASN A 114 4.59 18.13 -3.82
C ASN A 114 3.88 16.76 -3.94
N PRO A 115 3.76 16.18 -5.14
CA PRO A 115 3.23 14.82 -5.32
C PRO A 115 4.18 13.72 -4.84
N TYR A 116 5.42 14.06 -4.50
CA TYR A 116 6.41 13.16 -3.91
C TYR A 116 6.63 13.46 -2.42
N LEU A 117 7.04 12.44 -1.67
CA LEU A 117 7.66 12.61 -0.35
C LEU A 117 9.14 12.93 -0.60
N VAL A 118 9.56 14.17 -0.40
CA VAL A 118 10.94 14.59 -0.69
C VAL A 118 11.72 14.73 0.61
N LEU A 119 12.76 13.92 0.79
CA LEU A 119 13.62 14.01 1.98
C LEU A 119 14.96 14.64 1.60
N HIS A 120 15.27 15.77 2.23
CA HIS A 120 16.58 16.42 2.15
C HIS A 120 17.44 15.97 3.33
N VAL A 121 18.55 15.31 3.04
CA VAL A 121 19.39 14.69 4.07
C VAL A 121 20.87 14.90 3.79
N ARG A 122 21.65 15.04 4.87
CA ARG A 122 23.13 15.05 4.78
C ARG A 122 23.66 13.67 5.11
N ARG A 123 24.64 13.19 4.33
CA ARG A 123 25.27 11.86 4.53
C ARG A 123 25.75 11.62 5.97
N ASN A 124 26.29 12.66 6.61
CA ASN A 124 26.85 12.58 7.96
C ASN A 124 25.81 12.75 9.09
N HIS A 125 24.54 12.99 8.75
CA HIS A 125 23.46 13.24 9.71
C HIS A 125 22.16 12.53 9.29
N LEU A 126 22.27 11.37 8.63
CA LEU A 126 21.15 10.68 7.98
C LEU A 126 19.97 10.44 8.92
N VAL A 127 20.20 9.84 10.09
CA VAL A 127 19.12 9.51 11.03
C VAL A 127 18.43 10.77 11.54
N SER A 128 19.21 11.75 12.01
CA SER A 128 18.65 12.99 12.57
C SER A 128 17.92 13.84 11.53
N ASP A 129 18.44 13.93 10.31
CA ASP A 129 17.80 14.69 9.25
C ASP A 129 16.52 13.98 8.78
N THR A 130 16.56 12.66 8.59
CA THR A 130 15.37 11.86 8.22
C THR A 130 14.24 12.01 9.24
N LEU A 131 14.53 11.85 10.54
CA LEU A 131 13.51 11.98 11.58
C LEU A 131 12.90 13.37 11.61
N ARG A 132 13.73 14.42 11.47
CA ARG A 132 13.26 15.81 11.42
C ARG A 132 12.35 16.04 10.22
N GLU A 133 12.76 15.61 9.03
CA GLU A 133 11.98 15.73 7.80
C GLU A 133 10.62 15.01 7.93
N LEU A 134 10.61 13.77 8.42
CA LEU A 134 9.38 12.98 8.57
C LEU A 134 8.34 13.65 9.47
N THR A 135 8.76 14.41 10.50
CA THR A 135 7.83 15.13 11.38
C THR A 135 7.04 16.25 10.68
N MET A 136 7.49 16.70 9.51
CA MET A 136 6.83 17.78 8.75
C MET A 136 5.72 17.26 7.83
N TYR A 137 5.61 15.94 7.64
CA TYR A 137 4.69 15.31 6.72
C TYR A 137 3.45 14.74 7.42
N SER A 138 2.30 14.79 6.75
CA SER A 138 1.10 14.07 7.20
C SER A 138 1.18 12.58 6.86
N ASP A 139 0.40 11.75 7.54
CA ASP A 139 0.31 10.31 7.27
C ASP A 139 -0.01 9.97 5.80
N VAL A 140 -0.76 10.85 5.12
CA VAL A 140 -1.07 10.69 3.69
C VAL A 140 0.14 11.01 2.82
N ASP A 141 0.94 12.02 3.20
CA ASP A 141 2.15 12.37 2.46
C ASP A 141 3.21 11.26 2.56
N LEU A 142 3.28 10.54 3.69
CA LEU A 142 4.18 9.41 3.88
C LEU A 142 3.91 8.24 2.92
N LYS A 143 2.73 8.19 2.29
CA LYS A 143 2.35 7.18 1.29
C LYS A 143 2.77 7.56 -0.14
N LYS A 144 3.23 8.79 -0.38
CA LYS A 144 3.67 9.24 -1.71
C LYS A 144 4.99 8.57 -2.10
N PRO A 145 5.33 8.50 -3.41
CA PRO A 145 6.62 7.99 -3.83
C PRO A 145 7.75 8.81 -3.20
N LEU A 146 8.72 8.11 -2.61
CA LEU A 146 9.87 8.72 -1.94
C LEU A 146 10.88 9.24 -2.97
N LYS A 147 11.38 10.44 -2.74
CA LYS A 147 12.51 11.04 -3.44
C LYS A 147 13.51 11.53 -2.41
N VAL A 148 14.69 10.92 -2.39
CA VAL A 148 15.78 11.34 -1.50
C VAL A 148 16.72 12.27 -2.23
N ILE A 149 17.11 13.35 -1.58
CA ILE A 149 18.09 14.33 -2.07
C ILE A 149 19.19 14.45 -1.02
N PHE A 150 20.41 14.08 -1.42
CA PHE A 150 21.59 14.35 -0.62
C PHE A 150 22.06 15.79 -0.86
N ASP A 151 22.16 16.56 0.22
CA ASP A 151 22.52 17.98 0.12
C ASP A 151 23.93 18.16 -0.47
N GLY A 152 24.04 18.98 -1.52
CA GLY A 152 25.30 19.27 -2.20
C GLY A 152 25.72 18.24 -3.26
N GLU A 153 24.85 17.28 -3.60
CA GLU A 153 25.12 16.24 -4.61
C GLU A 153 24.19 16.36 -5.82
N GLU A 154 24.74 16.14 -7.02
CA GLU A 154 23.92 16.04 -8.23
C GLU A 154 23.20 14.70 -8.23
N ALA A 155 21.86 14.73 -8.18
CA ALA A 155 21.03 13.54 -8.27
C ALA A 155 21.00 13.05 -9.72
N VAL A 156 21.96 12.20 -10.11
CA VAL A 156 22.05 11.64 -11.48
C VAL A 156 21.06 10.48 -11.70
N ASP A 157 20.73 9.71 -10.65
CA ASP A 157 19.80 8.57 -10.73
C ASP A 157 18.92 8.43 -9.47
N ALA A 158 17.60 8.57 -9.64
CA ALA A 158 16.63 8.49 -8.55
C ALA A 158 16.51 7.09 -7.92
N GLY A 159 16.76 6.02 -8.69
CA GLY A 159 16.66 4.64 -8.21
C GLY A 159 17.85 4.24 -7.34
N GLY A 160 19.06 4.55 -7.80
CA GLY A 160 20.29 4.30 -7.05
C GLY A 160 20.34 5.03 -5.71
N VAL A 161 19.96 6.31 -5.70
CA VAL A 161 20.02 7.17 -4.50
C VAL A 161 19.07 6.69 -3.40
N THR A 162 17.85 6.26 -3.75
CA THR A 162 16.89 5.77 -2.74
C THR A 162 17.36 4.46 -2.10
N LYS A 163 17.93 3.55 -2.90
CA LYS A 163 18.52 2.30 -2.39
C LYS A 163 19.71 2.57 -1.47
N GLU A 164 20.59 3.48 -1.88
CA GLU A 164 21.74 3.91 -1.08
C GLU A 164 21.29 4.51 0.26
N PHE A 165 20.30 5.41 0.24
CA PHE A 165 19.73 6.01 1.43
C PHE A 165 19.30 4.97 2.46
N PHE A 166 18.48 3.98 2.08
CA PHE A 166 18.04 2.95 3.01
C PHE A 166 19.19 2.08 3.51
N LEU A 167 20.18 1.77 2.66
CA LEU A 167 21.34 0.99 3.06
C LEU A 167 22.17 1.72 4.13
N LEU A 168 22.41 3.02 3.94
CA LEU A 168 23.16 3.84 4.90
C LEU A 168 22.35 4.07 6.19
N LEU A 169 21.05 4.37 6.08
CA LEU A 169 20.17 4.58 7.22
C LEU A 169 20.10 3.33 8.11
N LEU A 170 19.89 2.15 7.51
CA LEU A 170 19.84 0.89 8.26
C LEU A 170 21.18 0.58 8.94
N LYS A 171 22.31 0.90 8.29
CA LYS A 171 23.63 0.72 8.88
C LYS A 171 23.88 1.62 10.09
N GLU A 172 23.28 2.80 10.13
CA GLU A 172 23.42 3.73 11.27
C GLU A 172 22.47 3.40 12.43
N LEU A 173 21.33 2.74 12.13
CA LEU A 173 20.33 2.35 13.13
C LEU A 173 20.62 1.00 13.82
N MET A 174 21.35 0.10 13.16
CA MET A 174 21.69 -1.24 13.67
C MET A 174 23.07 -1.28 14.32
#